data_AF-A0ABD6WLS2-F1
#
_entry.id   AF-A0ABD6WLS2-F1
#
_cell.length_a   1.000
_cell.length_b   1.000
_cell.length_c   1.000
_cell.angle_alpha   90.00
_cell.angle_beta   90.00
_cell.angle_gamma   90.00
#
_symmetry.space_group_name_H-M   'P 1'
#
loop_
_entity.id
_entity.type
_entity.pdbx_description
1 polymer ?
#
loop_
_entity_poly.entity_id
_entity_poly.type
_entity_poly.pdbx_seq_one_letter_code
_entity_poly.pdbx_strand_id
1 'polypeptide(L)'
;MVSISHSGGFSAPVQVLDASSISLSSESRTVVHQLLGGGPPDITVRSPLPRKGRLRYVLASREAGQQAELLHRTAGRIRVDEPGALTLNYVVTGEVLLYLDPRSLRSWVLEVDVLEVSA
;
A
#
# COMPACT_ATOMS: atom_id res chain seq x y z
N MET A 1 -14.90 -1.64 8.93
CA MET A 1 -14.91 -2.81 8.02
C MET A 1 -14.21 -2.35 6.75
N VAL A 2 -13.10 -2.97 6.38
CA VAL A 2 -12.32 -2.58 5.19
C VAL A 2 -12.79 -3.44 4.02
N SER A 3 -13.01 -2.81 2.87
CA SER A 3 -13.33 -3.53 1.64
C SER A 3 -12.10 -3.58 0.75
N ILE A 4 -11.66 -4.80 0.43
CA ILE A 4 -10.62 -5.03 -0.58
C ILE A 4 -11.32 -5.54 -1.84
N SER A 5 -11.09 -4.85 -2.95
CA SER A 5 -11.71 -5.17 -4.25
C SER A 5 -10.64 -5.39 -5.31
N HIS A 6 -10.80 -6.44 -6.11
CA HIS A 6 -9.90 -6.85 -7.17
C HIS A 6 -10.55 -6.58 -8.54
N SER A 7 -9.75 -6.17 -9.53
CA SER A 7 -10.23 -5.87 -10.90
C SER A 7 -10.91 -7.04 -11.61
N GLY A 8 -10.70 -8.27 -11.15
CA GLY A 8 -11.39 -9.47 -11.62
C GLY A 8 -12.80 -9.67 -11.06
N GLY A 9 -13.33 -8.71 -10.30
CA GLY A 9 -14.69 -8.79 -9.71
C GLY A 9 -14.76 -9.49 -8.35
N PHE A 10 -13.62 -9.87 -7.77
CA PHE A 10 -13.56 -10.45 -6.43
C PHE A 10 -13.54 -9.33 -5.38
N SER A 11 -14.37 -9.44 -4.35
CA SER A 11 -14.32 -8.57 -3.18
C SER A 11 -14.34 -9.40 -1.91
N ALA A 12 -13.61 -8.95 -0.89
CA ALA A 12 -13.58 -9.59 0.41
C ALA A 12 -13.81 -8.51 1.49
N PRO A 13 -14.83 -8.67 2.36
CA PRO A 13 -14.94 -7.86 3.56
C PRO A 13 -13.90 -8.34 4.57
N VAL A 14 -12.99 -7.44 4.97
CA VAL A 14 -11.90 -7.78 5.89
C VAL A 14 -12.07 -6.98 7.19
N GLN A 15 -12.11 -7.69 8.32
CA GLN A 15 -12.14 -7.08 9.64
C GLN A 15 -10.71 -6.80 10.11
N VAL A 16 -10.31 -5.54 9.99
CA VAL A 16 -9.04 -5.01 10.49
C VAL A 16 -9.21 -4.66 11.97
N LEU A 17 -8.31 -5.18 12.83
CA LEU A 17 -8.38 -5.01 14.29
C LEU A 17 -7.68 -3.74 14.78
N ASP A 18 -6.61 -3.31 14.11
CA ASP A 18 -5.82 -2.14 14.46
C ASP A 18 -5.17 -1.56 13.20
N ALA A 19 -4.75 -0.29 13.27
CA ALA A 19 -4.40 0.56 12.14
C ALA A 19 -3.58 -0.18 11.06
N SER A 20 -4.18 -0.30 9.87
CA SER A 20 -3.47 -0.63 8.63
C SER A 20 -2.33 0.37 8.47
N SER A 21 -1.09 0.00 8.77
CA SER A 21 0.03 0.94 8.62
C SER A 21 0.46 0.94 7.16
N ILE A 22 0.49 2.12 6.56
CA ILE A 22 0.96 2.32 5.19
C ILE A 22 2.30 3.06 5.22
N SER A 23 3.31 2.48 4.56
CA SER A 23 4.57 3.17 4.27
C SER A 23 4.72 3.28 2.77
N LEU A 24 4.52 4.49 2.24
CA LEU A 24 4.71 4.81 0.83
C LEU A 24 5.87 5.77 0.66
N SER A 25 6.64 5.58 -0.40
CA SER A 25 7.74 6.44 -0.80
C SER A 25 7.64 6.75 -2.29
N SER A 26 8.07 7.95 -2.67
CA SER A 26 8.31 8.33 -4.05
C SER A 26 9.54 9.23 -4.10
N GLU A 27 10.28 9.17 -5.20
CA GLU A 27 11.36 10.12 -5.42
C GLU A 27 10.78 11.51 -5.68
N SER A 28 11.34 12.52 -5.02
CA SER A 28 11.07 13.91 -5.37
C SER A 28 11.51 14.16 -6.80
N ARG A 29 10.62 14.73 -7.60
CA ARG A 29 10.89 15.07 -9.01
C ARG A 29 11.11 16.57 -9.22
N THR A 30 11.44 17.26 -8.13
CA THR A 30 11.97 18.61 -8.11
C THR A 30 13.49 18.53 -8.09
N VAL A 31 14.13 19.01 -9.16
CA VAL A 31 15.59 19.14 -9.25
C VAL A 31 15.94 20.60 -8.97
N VAL A 32 16.77 20.82 -7.96
CA VAL A 32 17.24 22.15 -7.56
C VAL A 32 18.67 22.33 -8.02
N HIS A 33 18.91 23.27 -8.91
CA HIS A 33 20.23 23.66 -9.39
C HIS A 33 20.68 24.91 -8.63
N GLN A 34 21.65 24.73 -7.74
CA GLN A 34 22.24 25.85 -7.01
C GLN A 34 23.24 26.58 -7.92
N LEU A 35 22.97 27.85 -8.20
CA LEU A 35 23.83 28.68 -9.04
C LEU A 35 25.01 29.22 -8.21
N LEU A 36 26.21 29.17 -8.79
CA LEU A 36 27.40 29.78 -8.18
C LEU A 36 27.20 31.30 -8.08
N GLY A 37 27.48 31.88 -6.90
CA GLY A 37 27.32 33.32 -6.65
C GLY A 37 26.12 33.71 -5.76
N GLY A 38 25.38 32.74 -5.21
CA GLY A 38 24.35 33.01 -4.20
C GLY A 38 23.04 33.59 -4.77
N GLY A 39 22.85 33.51 -6.09
CA GLY A 39 21.58 33.84 -6.73
C GLY A 39 20.47 32.83 -6.39
N PRO A 40 19.20 33.17 -6.69
CA PRO A 40 18.09 32.25 -6.52
C PRO A 40 18.34 30.95 -7.31
N PRO A 41 18.01 29.78 -6.73
CA PRO A 41 18.24 28.50 -7.40
C PRO A 41 17.33 28.34 -8.60
N ASP A 42 17.82 27.64 -9.62
CA ASP A 42 16.98 27.20 -10.73
C ASP A 42 16.28 25.89 -10.35
N ILE A 43 14.98 25.78 -10.65
CA ILE A 43 14.12 24.67 -10.18
C ILE A 43 13.41 24.05 -11.38
N THR A 44 13.71 22.78 -11.65
CA THR A 44 12.99 21.98 -12.65
C THR A 44 12.02 21.04 -11.96
N VAL A 45 10.74 21.11 -12.31
CA VAL A 45 9.67 20.22 -11.81
C VAL A 45 9.28 19.23 -12.90
N ARG A 46 9.33 17.92 -12.59
CA ARG A 46 8.85 16.85 -13.49
C ARG A 46 7.61 16.18 -12.90
N SER A 47 6.79 15.57 -13.77
CA SER A 47 5.60 14.84 -13.33
C SER A 47 5.93 13.80 -12.27
N PRO A 48 5.13 13.66 -11.20
CA PRO A 48 5.38 12.71 -10.11
C PRO A 48 5.38 11.27 -10.62
N LEU A 49 6.24 10.44 -10.04
CA LEU A 49 6.19 8.99 -10.25
C LEU A 49 5.16 8.36 -9.30
N PRO A 50 4.62 7.18 -9.64
CA PRO A 50 3.74 6.45 -8.74
C PRO A 50 4.47 6.12 -7.42
N ARG A 51 3.74 6.19 -6.30
CA ARG A 51 4.29 5.83 -4.99
C ARG A 51 4.48 4.32 -4.93
N LYS A 52 5.58 3.89 -4.31
CA LYS A 52 5.85 2.48 -4.02
C LYS A 52 6.08 2.30 -2.54
N GLY A 53 5.76 1.13 -1.99
CA GLY A 53 6.01 0.89 -0.59
C GLY A 53 5.39 -0.40 -0.08
N ARG A 54 5.16 -0.46 1.23
CA ARG A 54 4.64 -1.64 1.91
C ARG A 54 3.34 -1.31 2.63
N LEU A 55 2.32 -2.12 2.38
CA LEU A 55 1.06 -2.14 3.11
C LEU A 55 1.11 -3.23 4.17
N ARG A 56 0.61 -2.92 5.36
CA ARG A 56 0.47 -3.87 6.45
C ARG A 56 -0.95 -3.86 6.98
N TYR A 57 -1.59 -5.02 6.98
CA TYR A 57 -2.92 -5.24 7.52
C TYR A 57 -2.85 -6.05 8.81
N VAL A 58 -3.58 -5.64 9.85
CA VAL A 58 -3.75 -6.41 11.08
C VAL A 58 -5.16 -7.01 11.09
N LEU A 59 -5.24 -8.32 11.04
CA LEU A 59 -6.42 -9.10 10.71
C LEU A 59 -6.90 -9.90 11.91
N ALA A 60 -8.23 -9.99 12.06
CA ALA A 60 -8.84 -10.60 13.23
C ALA A 60 -8.75 -12.13 13.29
N SER A 61 -8.62 -12.78 12.14
CA SER A 61 -8.61 -14.24 12.05
C SER A 61 -7.67 -14.74 10.96
N ARG A 62 -7.34 -16.03 11.05
CA ARG A 62 -6.50 -16.71 10.06
C ARG A 62 -7.19 -16.77 8.71
N GLU A 63 -8.50 -17.00 8.71
CA GLU A 63 -9.33 -17.12 7.51
C GLU A 63 -9.36 -15.81 6.75
N ALA A 64 -9.53 -14.68 7.45
CA ALA A 64 -9.43 -13.35 6.86
C ALA A 64 -8.03 -13.09 6.28
N GLY A 65 -6.99 -13.53 7.00
CA GLY A 65 -5.59 -13.55 6.54
C GLY A 65 -5.41 -14.26 5.21
N GLN A 66 -5.87 -15.50 5.12
CA GLN A 66 -5.71 -16.34 3.94
C GLN A 66 -6.51 -15.81 2.74
N GLN A 67 -7.72 -15.28 2.96
CA GLN A 67 -8.50 -14.65 1.89
C GLN A 67 -7.82 -13.39 1.36
N ALA A 68 -7.30 -12.55 2.25
CA ALA A 68 -6.54 -11.38 1.86
C ALA A 68 -5.24 -11.77 1.13
N GLU A 69 -4.49 -12.75 1.63
CA GLU A 69 -3.29 -13.29 0.96
C GLU A 69 -3.61 -13.79 -0.45
N LEU A 70 -4.67 -14.59 -0.61
CA LEU A 70 -5.08 -15.12 -1.92
C LEU A 70 -5.41 -13.99 -2.90
N LEU A 71 -6.09 -12.94 -2.43
CA LEU A 71 -6.44 -11.79 -3.25
C LEU A 71 -5.18 -11.04 -3.72
N HIS A 72 -4.18 -10.88 -2.85
CA HIS A 72 -2.91 -10.22 -3.17
C HIS A 72 -1.96 -11.08 -4.00
N ARG A 73 -2.09 -12.40 -3.97
CA ARG A 73 -1.34 -13.32 -4.83
C ARG A 73 -1.92 -13.42 -6.24
N THR A 74 -3.15 -12.99 -6.43
CA THR A 74 -3.79 -13.00 -7.74
C THR A 74 -3.34 -11.77 -8.55
N ALA A 75 -2.93 -12.00 -9.79
CA ALA A 75 -2.49 -10.90 -10.66
C ALA A 75 -3.67 -9.98 -11.01
N GLY A 76 -3.52 -8.70 -10.72
CA GLY A 76 -4.50 -7.68 -11.07
C GLY A 76 -4.32 -6.37 -10.32
N ARG A 77 -5.25 -5.45 -10.55
CA ARG A 77 -5.31 -4.19 -9.81
C ARG A 77 -6.17 -4.40 -8.57
N ILE A 78 -5.67 -3.91 -7.45
CA ILE A 78 -6.34 -3.97 -6.15
C ILE A 78 -6.69 -2.54 -5.76
N ARG A 79 -7.94 -2.36 -5.34
CA ARG A 79 -8.41 -1.14 -4.72
C ARG A 79 -8.72 -1.43 -3.26
N VAL A 80 -8.06 -0.70 -2.38
CA VAL A 80 -8.45 -0.62 -0.97
C VAL A 80 -9.25 0.65 -0.76
N ASP A 81 -10.37 0.49 -0.06
CA ASP A 81 -11.19 1.61 0.40
C ASP A 81 -11.45 1.44 1.90
N GLU A 82 -10.68 2.19 2.69
CA GLU A 82 -10.78 2.28 4.14
C GLU A 82 -11.26 3.70 4.51
N PRO A 83 -12.56 3.88 4.80
CA PRO A 83 -13.15 5.18 5.07
C PRO A 83 -12.42 5.93 6.20
N GLY A 84 -11.95 7.14 5.91
CA GLY A 84 -11.25 7.98 6.89
C GLY A 84 -9.79 7.64 7.13
N ALA A 85 -9.25 6.59 6.49
CA ALA A 85 -7.84 6.22 6.59
C ALA A 85 -7.13 6.22 5.24
N LEU A 86 -7.63 5.47 4.25
CA LEU A 86 -6.91 5.22 3.01
C LEU A 86 -7.84 4.80 1.87
N THR A 87 -7.74 5.51 0.74
CA THR A 87 -8.26 5.05 -0.54
C THR A 87 -7.10 4.98 -1.53
N LEU A 88 -6.77 3.78 -2.02
CA LEU A 88 -5.60 3.54 -2.87
C LEU A 88 -5.89 2.47 -3.92
N ASN A 89 -5.49 2.74 -5.16
CA ASN A 89 -5.40 1.71 -6.21
C ASN A 89 -3.94 1.33 -6.37
N TYR A 90 -3.62 0.04 -6.37
CA TYR A 90 -2.26 -0.46 -6.47
C TYR A 90 -2.19 -1.82 -7.14
N VAL A 91 -0.98 -2.23 -7.47
CA VAL A 91 -0.62 -3.59 -7.86
C VAL A 91 0.39 -4.15 -6.87
N VAL A 92 0.36 -5.46 -6.66
CA VAL A 92 1.36 -6.17 -5.86
C VAL A 92 2.60 -6.38 -6.73
N THR A 93 3.76 -5.95 -6.23
CA THR A 93 5.02 -5.95 -7.01
C THR A 93 6.13 -6.78 -6.40
N GLY A 94 5.93 -7.30 -5.20
CA GLY A 94 6.93 -8.04 -4.46
C GLY A 94 6.33 -9.12 -3.59
N GLU A 95 6.86 -9.25 -2.38
CA GLU A 95 6.52 -10.34 -1.48
C GLU A 95 5.15 -10.12 -0.82
N VAL A 96 4.45 -11.22 -0.59
CA VAL A 96 3.22 -11.29 0.21
C VAL A 96 3.54 -12.18 1.41
N LEU A 97 3.51 -11.60 2.61
CA LEU A 97 3.86 -12.28 3.85
C LEU A 97 2.65 -12.31 4.79
N LEU A 98 2.18 -13.52 5.11
CA LEU A 98 1.14 -13.73 6.12
C LEU A 98 1.73 -14.46 7.33
N TYR A 99 1.63 -13.87 8.50
CA TYR A 99 2.14 -14.46 9.73
C TYR A 99 1.26 -14.10 10.94
N LEU A 100 1.31 -14.93 11.99
CA LEU A 100 0.67 -14.61 13.27
C LEU A 100 1.49 -13.52 13.96
N ASP A 101 0.85 -12.46 14.45
CA ASP A 101 1.54 -11.39 15.17
C ASP A 101 2.31 -11.96 16.37
N PRO A 102 3.65 -11.87 16.39
CA PRO A 102 4.46 -12.47 17.44
C PRO A 102 4.25 -11.80 18.80
N ARG A 103 3.68 -10.59 18.85
CA ARG A 103 3.40 -9.87 20.10
C ARG A 103 2.05 -10.26 20.70
N SER A 104 0.98 -10.13 19.93
CA SER A 104 -0.37 -10.41 20.45
C SER A 104 -0.74 -11.89 20.43
N LEU A 105 -0.14 -12.70 19.54
CA LEU A 105 -0.47 -14.11 19.27
C LEU A 105 -1.96 -14.35 18.99
N ARG A 106 -2.71 -13.30 18.63
CA ARG A 106 -4.16 -13.33 18.46
C ARG A 106 -4.61 -12.73 17.13
N SER A 107 -3.82 -11.80 16.58
CA SER A 107 -4.07 -11.23 15.26
C SER A 107 -3.11 -11.78 14.23
N TRP A 108 -3.56 -11.78 12.98
CA TRP A 108 -2.73 -12.12 11.83
C TRP A 108 -2.26 -10.84 11.16
N VAL A 109 -1.06 -10.85 10.61
CA VAL A 109 -0.48 -9.71 9.90
C VAL A 109 -0.21 -10.12 8.47
N LEU A 110 -0.73 -9.33 7.54
CA LEU A 110 -0.42 -9.43 6.12
C LEU A 110 0.43 -8.23 5.71
N GLU A 111 1.64 -8.48 5.23
CA GLU A 111 2.51 -7.46 4.61
C GLU A 111 2.60 -7.67 3.11
N VAL A 112 2.50 -6.58 2.35
CA VAL A 112 2.50 -6.62 0.88
C VAL A 112 3.29 -5.46 0.31
N ASP A 113 4.22 -5.75 -0.59
CA ASP A 113 4.92 -4.73 -1.38
C ASP A 113 4.09 -4.28 -2.58
N VAL A 114 3.82 -2.98 -2.66
CA VAL A 114 2.87 -2.39 -3.59
C VAL A 114 3.46 -1.25 -4.41
N LEU A 115 2.90 -1.08 -5.61
CA LEU A 115 3.08 0.09 -6.46
C LEU A 115 1.71 0.70 -6.72
N GLU A 116 1.55 1.97 -6.39
CA GLU A 116 0.35 2.74 -6.70
C GLU A 116 0.14 2.81 -8.21
N VAL A 117 -1.12 2.74 -8.63
CA VAL A 117 -1.51 2.91 -10.03
C VAL A 117 -2.64 3.91 -10.13
N SER A 118 -2.69 4.66 -11.24
CA SER A 118 -3.86 5.45 -11.55
C SER A 118 -5.08 4.54 -11.74
N ALA A 119 -6.26 5.05 -11.35
CA ALA A 119 -7.54 4.37 -11.55
C ALA A 119 -7.75 3.97 -13.02
#